data_AF-A0A6C0ER72-F1
#
_entry.id   AF-A0A6C0ER72-F1
#
_cell.length_a   1.000
_cell.length_b   1.000
_cell.length_c   1.000
_cell.angle_alpha   90.00
_cell.angle_beta   90.00
_cell.angle_gamma   90.00
#
_symmetry.space_group_name_H-M   'P 1'
#
loop_
_entity.id
_entity.type
_entity.pdbx_description
1 polymer ?
#
loop_
_entity_poly.entity_id
_entity_poly.type
_entity_poly.pdbx_seq_one_letter_code
_entity_poly.pdbx_strand_id
1 'polypeptide(L)'
;MTKPFTFPFDTCEIPNKNDIAQPYSVLVNIIIACVILYFLFHTKSIHSFLFILSLLVFEMMHSFSHMIHIPGNFQFKLIHSFALIIILSLLNLLYHYTKVLPNILTFIICGIVICLDLFFIIQKYSFIYNVFAYITVFLIILYSYYSYLSKYIHIQFHYLFISILLFALFSLNETMNCNQMLKIFPDFPFHIFVEVSSFFPIYFICKSFYSL
;
A
#
# COMPACT_ATOMS: atom_id res chain seq x y z
N MET A 1 9.05 13.00 -24.48
CA MET A 1 7.62 13.36 -24.34
C MET A 1 7.23 13.16 -22.89
N THR A 2 6.81 14.21 -22.19
CA THR A 2 6.26 14.09 -20.83
C THR A 2 4.97 13.28 -20.89
N LYS A 3 4.91 12.12 -20.24
CA LYS A 3 3.65 11.37 -20.13
C LYS A 3 2.61 12.32 -19.51
N PRO A 4 1.39 12.42 -20.07
CA PRO A 4 0.36 13.31 -19.54
C PRO A 4 -0.12 12.92 -18.12
N PHE A 5 0.35 11.77 -17.62
CA PHE A 5 -0.05 11.21 -16.35
C PHE A 5 1.07 10.36 -15.72
N THR A 6 1.13 10.28 -14.39
CA THR A 6 2.22 9.61 -13.65
C THR A 6 1.83 8.30 -12.94
N PHE A 7 0.55 8.07 -12.62
CA PHE A 7 0.02 6.81 -12.05
C PHE A 7 -1.52 6.81 -12.07
N PRO A 8 -2.25 5.72 -12.43
CA PRO A 8 -1.78 4.35 -12.74
C PRO A 8 -1.59 4.08 -14.24
N PHE A 9 -0.82 4.93 -14.93
CA PHE A 9 -0.76 4.95 -16.40
C PHE A 9 0.36 4.08 -17.01
N ASP A 10 1.16 3.46 -16.14
CA ASP A 10 2.32 2.61 -16.49
C ASP A 10 2.19 1.21 -15.87
N THR A 11 0.97 0.70 -15.75
CA THR A 11 0.65 -0.63 -15.23
C THR A 11 0.43 -1.61 -16.38
N CYS A 12 0.51 -2.91 -16.11
CA CYS A 12 0.25 -3.92 -17.14
C CYS A 12 -1.24 -4.29 -17.28
N GLU A 13 -2.10 -3.28 -17.22
CA GLU A 13 -3.50 -3.37 -17.60
C GLU A 13 -3.81 -2.18 -18.50
N ILE A 14 -4.05 -2.45 -19.80
CA ILE A 14 -4.27 -1.40 -20.79
C ILE A 14 -5.57 -0.66 -20.46
N PRO A 15 -5.56 0.68 -20.27
CA PRO A 15 -6.76 1.40 -19.89
C PRO A 15 -7.85 1.38 -20.98
N ASN A 16 -9.08 1.06 -20.60
CA ASN A 16 -10.26 1.29 -21.44
C ASN A 16 -10.53 2.81 -21.54
N LYS A 17 -10.86 3.30 -22.74
CA LYS A 17 -11.11 4.72 -23.01
C LYS A 17 -12.56 5.15 -22.78
N ASN A 18 -13.51 4.21 -22.81
CA ASN A 18 -14.94 4.53 -22.87
C ASN A 18 -15.69 4.19 -21.58
N ASP A 19 -15.09 3.45 -20.66
CA ASP A 19 -15.70 3.00 -19.41
C ASP A 19 -14.72 3.13 -18.22
N ILE A 20 -14.86 2.26 -17.21
CA ILE A 20 -13.90 2.08 -16.13
C ILE A 20 -12.52 1.82 -16.73
N ALA A 21 -11.54 2.64 -16.37
CA ALA A 21 -10.23 2.60 -17.01
C ALA A 21 -9.53 1.24 -16.81
N GLN A 22 -9.55 0.68 -15.60
CA GLN A 22 -8.90 -0.59 -15.25
C GLN A 22 -9.84 -1.49 -14.45
N PRO A 23 -10.82 -2.14 -15.09
CA PRO A 23 -11.91 -2.82 -14.40
C PRO A 23 -11.46 -4.00 -13.54
N TYR A 24 -10.37 -4.68 -13.91
CA TYR A 24 -9.89 -5.83 -13.15
C TYR A 24 -9.25 -5.38 -11.83
N SER A 25 -8.38 -4.37 -11.87
CA SER A 25 -7.86 -3.73 -10.65
C SER A 25 -8.95 -3.14 -9.77
N VAL A 26 -9.93 -2.43 -10.36
CA VAL A 26 -11.06 -1.88 -9.59
C VAL A 26 -11.79 -2.98 -8.82
N LEU A 27 -12.08 -4.11 -9.48
CA LEU A 27 -12.76 -5.24 -8.85
C LEU A 27 -11.96 -5.81 -7.67
N VAL A 28 -10.66 -6.05 -7.86
CA VAL A 28 -9.80 -6.58 -6.79
C VAL A 28 -9.74 -5.61 -5.61
N ASN A 29 -9.55 -4.32 -5.87
CA ASN A 29 -9.44 -3.29 -4.83
C ASN A 29 -10.77 -3.10 -4.07
N ILE A 30 -11.92 -3.27 -4.73
CA ILE A 30 -13.23 -3.31 -4.05
C ILE A 30 -13.33 -4.52 -3.13
N ILE A 31 -12.86 -5.70 -3.56
CA ILE A 31 -12.83 -6.90 -2.71
C ILE A 31 -11.94 -6.65 -1.49
N ILE A 32 -10.75 -6.07 -1.68
CA ILE A 32 -9.85 -5.68 -0.58
C ILE A 32 -10.57 -4.72 0.37
N ALA A 33 -11.21 -3.67 -0.15
CA ALA A 33 -11.96 -2.70 0.65
C ALA A 33 -13.08 -3.35 1.47
N CYS A 34 -13.82 -4.31 0.90
CA CYS A 34 -14.83 -5.08 1.64
C CYS A 34 -14.23 -5.88 2.80
N VAL A 35 -13.04 -6.49 2.61
CA VAL A 35 -12.34 -7.21 3.68
C VAL A 35 -11.85 -6.24 4.77
N ILE A 36 -11.30 -5.09 4.40
CA ILE A 36 -10.90 -4.06 5.37
C ILE A 36 -12.13 -3.59 6.16
N LEU A 37 -13.25 -3.32 5.48
CA LEU A 37 -14.50 -2.89 6.08
C LEU A 37 -15.04 -3.93 7.08
N TYR A 38 -14.93 -5.23 6.75
CA TYR A 38 -15.25 -6.30 7.70
C TYR A 38 -14.43 -6.15 9.00
N PHE A 39 -13.11 -5.99 8.93
CA PHE A 39 -12.29 -5.81 10.13
C PHE A 39 -12.59 -4.51 10.87
N LEU A 40 -12.92 -3.42 10.14
CA LEU A 40 -13.25 -2.12 10.71
C LEU A 40 -14.44 -2.22 11.68
N PHE A 41 -15.50 -2.92 11.27
CA PHE A 41 -16.68 -3.15 12.11
C PHE A 41 -16.41 -4.02 13.35
N HIS A 42 -15.31 -4.76 13.38
CA HIS A 42 -14.93 -5.63 14.49
C HIS A 42 -13.85 -5.01 15.40
N THR A 43 -13.46 -3.75 15.15
CA THR A 43 -12.44 -3.08 15.97
C THR A 43 -12.89 -2.89 17.41
N LYS A 44 -11.95 -3.07 18.35
CA LYS A 44 -12.22 -2.97 19.80
C LYS A 44 -11.76 -1.67 20.43
N SER A 45 -10.86 -0.94 19.77
CA SER A 45 -10.33 0.33 20.23
C SER A 45 -10.46 1.40 19.14
N ILE A 46 -10.59 2.67 19.56
CA ILE A 46 -10.60 3.80 18.62
C ILE A 46 -9.29 3.90 17.82
N HIS A 47 -8.18 3.46 18.39
CA HIS A 47 -6.89 3.50 17.72
C HIS A 47 -6.80 2.47 16.59
N SER A 48 -7.32 1.26 16.81
CA SER A 48 -7.45 0.23 15.77
C SER A 48 -8.47 0.62 14.72
N PHE A 49 -9.58 1.25 15.13
CA PHE A 49 -10.55 1.84 14.21
C PHE A 49 -9.90 2.86 13.29
N LEU A 50 -9.16 3.83 13.83
CA LEU A 50 -8.50 4.87 13.03
C LEU A 50 -7.44 4.30 12.06
N PHE A 51 -6.68 3.30 12.49
CA PHE A 51 -5.70 2.62 11.64
C PHE A 51 -6.36 1.82 10.52
N ILE A 52 -7.42 1.07 10.80
CA ILE A 52 -8.12 0.29 9.76
C ILE A 52 -8.94 1.22 8.84
N LEU A 53 -9.48 2.32 9.38
CA LEU A 53 -10.15 3.34 8.58
C LEU A 53 -9.18 4.01 7.60
N SER A 54 -7.94 4.31 8.02
CA SER A 54 -6.95 4.90 7.11
C SER A 54 -6.57 3.94 5.99
N LEU A 55 -6.48 2.64 6.25
CA LEU A 55 -6.33 1.60 5.23
C LEU A 55 -7.52 1.57 4.27
N LEU A 56 -8.76 1.63 4.78
CA LEU A 56 -9.97 1.61 3.96
C LEU A 56 -10.01 2.83 3.01
N VAL A 57 -9.74 4.02 3.54
CA VAL A 57 -9.75 5.25 2.73
C VAL A 57 -8.64 5.21 1.68
N PHE A 58 -7.44 4.73 2.02
CA PHE A 58 -6.36 4.52 1.06
C PHE A 58 -6.82 3.58 -0.06
N GLU A 59 -7.39 2.42 0.27
CA GLU A 59 -7.83 1.41 -0.71
C GLU A 59 -8.96 1.92 -1.60
N MET A 60 -9.92 2.64 -1.02
CA MET A 60 -10.99 3.28 -1.80
C MET A 60 -10.43 4.33 -2.77
N MET A 61 -9.45 5.12 -2.35
CA MET A 61 -8.81 6.10 -3.24
C MET A 61 -7.93 5.45 -4.30
N HIS A 62 -7.30 4.33 -3.97
CA HIS A 62 -6.54 3.51 -4.91
C HIS A 62 -7.46 2.90 -5.97
N SER A 63 -8.56 2.27 -5.57
CA SER A 63 -9.63 1.79 -6.47
C SER A 63 -10.20 2.92 -7.35
N PHE A 64 -10.47 4.09 -6.77
CA PHE A 64 -10.90 5.27 -7.53
C PHE A 64 -9.89 5.68 -8.60
N SER A 65 -8.59 5.56 -8.31
CA SER A 65 -7.52 5.89 -9.27
C SER A 65 -7.48 4.95 -10.47
N HIS A 66 -7.86 3.68 -10.29
CA HIS A 66 -8.04 2.71 -11.37
C HIS A 66 -9.37 2.86 -12.11
N MET A 67 -10.39 3.43 -11.45
CA MET A 67 -11.70 3.65 -12.06
C MET A 67 -11.68 4.83 -13.01
N ILE A 68 -11.11 5.97 -12.56
CA ILE A 68 -11.10 7.23 -13.30
C ILE A 68 -9.70 7.81 -13.30
N HIS A 69 -9.19 8.08 -14.50
CA HIS A 69 -7.85 8.62 -14.70
C HIS A 69 -7.89 10.15 -14.79
N ILE A 70 -7.37 10.84 -13.77
CA ILE A 70 -7.34 12.30 -13.71
C ILE A 70 -5.96 12.82 -14.16
N PRO A 71 -5.90 13.79 -15.09
CA PRO A 71 -4.63 14.34 -15.58
C PRO A 71 -3.77 14.99 -14.49
N GLY A 72 -2.45 14.83 -14.64
CA GLY A 72 -1.44 15.34 -13.71
C GLY A 72 -1.11 14.39 -12.55
N ASN A 73 -0.58 14.96 -11.47
CA ASN A 73 -0.04 14.18 -10.33
C ASN A 73 -0.95 14.22 -9.10
N PHE A 74 -2.19 14.71 -9.24
CA PHE A 74 -3.08 14.90 -8.09
C PHE A 74 -3.42 13.58 -7.40
N GLN A 75 -3.86 12.57 -8.16
CA GLN A 75 -4.21 11.24 -7.62
C GLN A 75 -3.00 10.60 -6.92
N PHE A 76 -1.83 10.66 -7.56
CA PHE A 76 -0.58 10.16 -6.98
C PHE A 76 -0.25 10.85 -5.64
N LYS A 77 -0.28 12.18 -5.56
CA LYS A 77 -0.03 12.94 -4.32
C LYS A 77 -1.04 12.60 -3.22
N LEU A 78 -2.28 12.33 -3.60
CA LEU A 78 -3.35 12.00 -2.68
C LEU A 78 -3.17 10.59 -2.09
N ILE A 79 -2.90 9.57 -2.92
CA ILE A 79 -2.56 8.21 -2.48
C ILE A 79 -1.36 8.24 -1.52
N HIS A 80 -0.35 9.01 -1.89
CA HIS A 80 0.86 9.18 -1.08
C HIS A 80 0.59 9.82 0.29
N SER A 81 -0.28 10.83 0.32
CA SER A 81 -0.69 11.48 1.57
C SER A 81 -1.46 10.51 2.48
N PHE A 82 -2.29 9.64 1.90
CA PHE A 82 -2.96 8.57 2.66
C PHE A 82 -1.98 7.52 3.19
N ALA A 83 -0.91 7.19 2.45
CA ALA A 83 0.15 6.31 2.95
C ALA A 83 0.81 6.88 4.22
N LEU A 84 1.08 8.20 4.28
CA LEU A 84 1.57 8.86 5.51
C LEU A 84 0.55 8.77 6.66
N ILE A 85 -0.74 8.97 6.37
CA ILE A 85 -1.80 8.85 7.38
C ILE A 85 -1.85 7.42 7.94
N ILE A 86 -1.66 6.39 7.12
CA ILE A 86 -1.54 4.99 7.57
C ILE A 86 -0.35 4.83 8.52
N ILE A 87 0.83 5.36 8.17
CA ILE A 87 2.02 5.31 9.03
C ILE A 87 1.79 5.99 10.38
N LEU A 88 1.19 7.18 10.38
CA LEU A 88 0.90 7.94 11.61
C LEU A 88 -0.14 7.22 12.48
N SER A 89 -1.18 6.66 11.86
CA SER A 89 -2.22 5.90 12.58
C SER A 89 -1.68 4.59 13.14
N LEU A 90 -0.76 3.92 12.45
CA LEU A 90 -0.04 2.75 12.98
C LEU A 90 0.80 3.12 14.22
N LEU A 91 1.58 4.20 14.13
CA LEU A 91 2.38 4.68 15.27
C LEU A 91 1.49 5.00 16.48
N ASN A 92 0.36 5.68 16.25
CA ASN A 92 -0.62 5.99 17.29
C ASN A 92 -1.19 4.71 17.92
N LEU A 93 -1.55 3.72 17.10
CA LEU A 93 -2.05 2.42 17.57
C LEU A 93 -1.01 1.69 18.44
N LEU A 94 0.21 1.51 17.92
CA LEU A 94 1.26 0.78 18.61
C LEU A 94 1.70 1.47 19.90
N TYR A 95 1.82 2.81 19.89
CA TYR A 95 2.09 3.59 21.10
C TYR A 95 0.95 3.42 22.12
N HIS A 96 -0.31 3.47 21.70
CA HIS A 96 -1.42 3.32 22.64
C HIS A 96 -1.47 1.93 23.26
N TYR A 97 -1.19 0.89 22.48
CA TYR A 97 -1.19 -0.49 22.95
C TYR A 97 0.00 -0.80 23.88
N THR A 98 1.21 -0.35 23.52
CA THR A 98 2.44 -0.70 24.26
C THR A 98 2.85 0.31 25.32
N LYS A 99 2.38 1.56 25.20
CA LYS A 99 2.85 2.74 25.97
C LYS A 99 4.36 3.02 25.81
N VAL A 100 4.97 2.51 24.75
CA VAL A 100 6.40 2.69 24.45
C VAL A 100 6.54 3.49 23.15
N LEU A 101 7.50 4.41 23.09
CA LEU A 101 7.86 5.10 21.85
C LEU A 101 9.07 4.41 21.20
N PRO A 102 9.19 4.42 19.86
CA PRO A 102 10.39 3.97 19.19
C PRO A 102 11.60 4.80 19.60
N ASN A 103 12.78 4.20 19.54
CA ASN A 103 14.04 4.91 19.76
C ASN A 103 14.19 6.06 18.73
N ILE A 104 14.84 7.17 19.12
CA ILE A 104 15.17 8.31 18.25
C ILE A 104 15.82 7.87 16.92
N LEU A 105 16.66 6.84 16.95
CA LEU A 105 17.28 6.29 15.75
C LEU A 105 16.24 5.80 14.73
N THR A 106 15.15 5.19 15.21
CA THR A 106 14.03 4.74 14.36
C THR A 106 13.40 5.94 13.64
N PHE A 107 13.13 7.02 14.36
CA PHE A 107 12.58 8.25 13.78
C PHE A 107 13.53 8.89 12.76
N ILE A 108 14.84 8.90 13.04
CA ILE A 108 15.85 9.42 12.10
C ILE A 108 15.84 8.60 10.80
N ILE A 109 15.86 7.27 10.90
CA ILE A 109 15.85 6.39 9.71
C ILE A 109 14.56 6.59 8.92
N CYS A 110 13.39 6.57 9.58
CA CYS A 110 12.12 6.83 8.91
C CYS A 110 12.10 8.22 8.24
N GLY A 111 12.63 9.24 8.90
CA GLY A 111 12.75 10.59 8.35
C GLY A 111 13.63 10.63 7.09
N ILE A 112 14.76 9.91 7.09
CA ILE A 112 15.62 9.78 5.89
C ILE A 112 14.86 9.11 4.74
N VAL A 113 14.15 8.02 5.01
CA VAL A 113 13.38 7.30 3.97
C VAL A 113 12.26 8.17 3.41
N ILE A 114 11.55 8.94 4.26
CA ILE A 114 10.51 9.89 3.80
C ILE A 114 11.15 11.04 2.98
N CYS A 115 12.33 11.53 3.36
CA CYS A 115 13.04 12.53 2.55
C CYS A 115 13.47 11.97 1.17
N LEU A 116 13.93 10.72 1.11
CA LEU A 116 14.25 10.04 -0.14
C LEU A 116 13.00 9.86 -1.02
N ASP A 117 11.88 9.50 -0.40
CA ASP A 117 10.59 9.39 -1.04
C ASP A 117 10.12 10.71 -1.68
N LEU A 118 10.20 11.83 -0.93
CA LEU A 118 9.95 13.17 -1.47
C LEU A 118 10.90 13.53 -2.62
N PHE A 119 12.18 13.16 -2.51
CA PHE A 119 13.15 13.34 -3.59
C PHE A 119 12.73 12.58 -4.85
N PHE A 120 12.26 11.33 -4.72
CA PHE A 120 11.76 10.54 -5.86
C PHE A 120 10.57 11.19 -6.54
N ILE A 121 9.65 11.79 -5.78
CA ILE A 121 8.51 12.55 -6.32
C ILE A 121 8.98 13.77 -7.12
N ILE A 122 9.89 14.57 -6.54
CA ILE A 122 10.39 15.81 -7.16
C ILE A 122 11.09 15.48 -8.48
N GLN A 123 11.91 14.43 -8.49
CA GLN A 123 12.65 13.98 -9.66
C GLN A 123 11.82 13.12 -10.62
N LYS A 124 10.55 12.85 -10.31
CA LYS A 124 9.63 12.04 -11.12
C LYS A 124 10.19 10.65 -11.46
N TYR A 125 10.83 9.99 -10.49
CA TYR A 125 11.19 8.58 -10.61
C TYR A 125 9.94 7.70 -10.70
N SER A 126 10.13 6.43 -11.09
CA SER A 126 9.04 5.46 -11.13
C SER A 126 8.36 5.33 -9.76
N PHE A 127 7.03 5.22 -9.76
CA PHE A 127 6.22 5.14 -8.55
C PHE A 127 6.62 3.97 -7.62
N ILE A 128 7.24 2.92 -8.18
CA ILE A 128 7.69 1.74 -7.44
C ILE A 128 8.65 2.10 -6.30
N TYR A 129 9.49 3.13 -6.47
CA TYR A 129 10.40 3.58 -5.43
C TYR A 129 9.65 4.18 -4.24
N ASN A 130 8.56 4.90 -4.50
CA ASN A 130 7.69 5.46 -3.45
C ASN A 130 6.98 4.34 -2.69
N VAL A 131 6.43 3.34 -3.40
CA VAL A 131 5.81 2.16 -2.78
C VAL A 131 6.79 1.47 -1.82
N PHE A 132 8.02 1.20 -2.27
CA PHE A 132 9.03 0.57 -1.43
C PHE A 132 9.49 1.45 -0.26
N ALA A 133 9.51 2.78 -0.41
CA ALA A 133 9.80 3.68 0.69
C ALA A 133 8.76 3.53 1.83
N TYR A 134 7.46 3.55 1.50
CA TYR A 134 6.40 3.36 2.52
C TYR A 134 6.41 1.98 3.15
N ILE A 135 6.62 0.93 2.36
CA ILE A 135 6.77 -0.44 2.89
C ILE A 135 7.97 -0.50 3.86
N THR A 136 9.07 0.16 3.52
CA THR A 136 10.27 0.20 4.37
C THR A 136 9.98 0.93 5.69
N VAL A 137 9.36 2.10 5.65
CA VAL A 137 8.98 2.86 6.86
C VAL A 137 8.02 2.03 7.72
N PHE A 138 7.02 1.41 7.10
CA PHE A 138 6.06 0.54 7.77
C PHE A 138 6.76 -0.62 8.50
N LEU A 139 7.66 -1.33 7.83
CA LEU A 139 8.42 -2.45 8.40
C LEU A 139 9.36 -2.02 9.52
N ILE A 140 10.04 -0.88 9.39
CA ILE A 140 10.90 -0.32 10.44
C ILE A 140 10.08 -0.05 11.71
N ILE A 141 8.90 0.56 11.56
CA ILE A 141 8.01 0.83 12.69
C ILE A 141 7.54 -0.48 13.30
N LEU A 142 7.01 -1.43 12.52
CA LEU A 142 6.58 -2.73 13.05
C LEU A 142 7.70 -3.46 13.80
N TYR A 143 8.91 -3.47 13.23
CA TYR A 143 10.06 -4.11 13.84
C TYR A 143 10.46 -3.43 15.17
N SER A 144 10.39 -2.10 15.24
CA SER A 144 10.71 -1.36 16.47
C SER A 144 9.79 -1.73 17.66
N TYR A 145 8.57 -2.18 17.37
CA TYR A 145 7.61 -2.65 18.37
C TYR A 145 7.59 -4.16 18.57
N TYR A 146 8.33 -4.94 17.76
CA TYR A 146 8.20 -6.40 17.68
C TYR A 146 8.25 -7.08 19.04
N SER A 147 9.21 -6.74 19.90
CA SER A 147 9.38 -7.35 21.23
C SER A 147 8.21 -7.12 22.19
N TYR A 148 7.38 -6.11 21.96
CA TYR A 148 6.24 -5.73 22.82
C TYR A 148 4.91 -6.36 22.36
N LEU A 149 4.89 -7.02 21.21
CA LEU A 149 3.69 -7.59 20.62
C LEU A 149 3.43 -9.01 21.10
N SER A 150 2.16 -9.44 21.03
CA SER A 150 1.77 -10.78 21.44
C SER A 150 2.31 -11.85 20.47
N LYS A 151 2.48 -13.08 20.96
CA LYS A 151 2.89 -14.24 20.13
C LYS A 151 2.00 -14.44 18.90
N TYR A 152 0.71 -14.15 19.03
CA TYR A 152 -0.24 -14.23 17.92
C TYR A 152 0.14 -13.25 16.80
N ILE A 153 0.48 -12.01 17.14
CA ILE A 153 0.90 -10.99 16.17
C ILE A 153 2.27 -11.35 15.56
N HIS A 154 3.19 -11.93 16.33
CA HIS A 154 4.47 -12.43 15.78
C HIS A 154 4.27 -13.45 14.67
N ILE A 155 3.34 -14.39 14.83
CA ILE A 155 3.02 -15.37 13.78
C ILE A 155 2.48 -14.65 12.55
N GLN A 156 1.61 -13.65 12.71
CA GLN A 156 1.12 -12.86 11.57
C GLN A 156 2.23 -12.08 10.87
N PHE A 157 3.28 -11.64 11.59
CA PHE A 157 4.41 -10.93 10.98
C PHE A 157 5.20 -11.81 10.01
N HIS A 158 5.32 -13.11 10.28
CA HIS A 158 5.97 -14.02 9.32
C HIS A 158 5.18 -14.12 8.02
N TYR A 159 3.85 -14.29 8.11
CA TYR A 159 3.00 -14.31 6.93
C TYR A 159 2.99 -12.97 6.19
N LEU A 160 2.94 -11.86 6.95
CA LEU A 160 3.05 -10.51 6.42
C LEU A 160 4.34 -10.31 5.62
N PHE A 161 5.48 -10.69 6.19
CA PHE A 161 6.78 -10.55 5.53
C PHE A 161 6.86 -11.35 4.23
N ILE A 162 6.42 -12.61 4.24
CA ILE A 162 6.35 -13.44 3.03
C ILE A 162 5.44 -12.81 1.99
N SER A 163 4.28 -12.30 2.40
CA SER A 163 3.33 -11.66 1.49
C SER A 163 3.85 -10.35 0.89
N ILE A 164 4.61 -9.55 1.66
CA ILE A 164 5.28 -8.34 1.16
C ILE A 164 6.36 -8.71 0.14
N LEU A 165 7.12 -9.77 0.37
CA LEU A 165 8.10 -10.27 -0.61
C LEU A 165 7.41 -10.69 -1.91
N LEU A 166 6.28 -11.39 -1.82
CA LEU A 166 5.51 -11.79 -3.00
C LEU A 166 5.00 -10.58 -3.78
N PHE A 167 4.43 -9.60 -3.08
CA PHE A 167 4.01 -8.32 -3.66
C PHE A 167 5.17 -7.59 -4.34
N ALA A 168 6.34 -7.53 -3.70
CA ALA A 168 7.53 -6.92 -4.26
C ALA A 168 7.97 -7.60 -5.56
N LEU A 169 7.94 -8.94 -5.61
CA LEU A 169 8.31 -9.71 -6.80
C LEU A 169 7.37 -9.44 -7.97
N PHE A 170 6.05 -9.43 -7.74
CA PHE A 170 5.08 -9.10 -8.79
C PHE A 170 5.24 -7.66 -9.28
N SER A 171 5.43 -6.70 -8.36
CA SER A 171 5.61 -5.29 -8.70
C SER A 171 6.89 -5.03 -9.51
N LEU A 172 7.99 -5.70 -9.16
CA LEU A 172 9.24 -5.64 -9.92
C LEU A 172 9.11 -6.30 -11.30
N ASN A 173 8.44 -7.46 -11.37
CA ASN A 173 8.19 -8.13 -12.63
C ASN A 173 7.35 -7.26 -13.58
N GLU A 174 6.27 -6.65 -13.08
CA GLU A 174 5.50 -5.66 -13.83
C GLU A 174 6.40 -4.53 -14.32
N THR A 175 7.12 -3.87 -13.42
CA THR A 175 7.98 -2.73 -13.76
C THR A 175 9.02 -3.06 -14.83
N MET A 176 9.63 -4.25 -14.78
CA MET A 176 10.71 -4.64 -15.69
C MET A 176 10.22 -5.24 -17.00
N ASN A 177 9.14 -6.03 -16.97
CA ASN A 177 8.75 -6.90 -18.08
C ASN A 177 7.44 -6.50 -18.77
N CYS A 178 6.76 -5.42 -18.32
CA CYS A 178 5.43 -5.06 -18.83
C CYS A 178 5.31 -5.04 -20.34
N ASN A 179 6.23 -4.34 -21.00
CA ASN A 179 6.21 -4.17 -22.45
C ASN A 179 6.33 -5.50 -23.18
N GLN A 180 7.10 -6.46 -22.64
CA GLN A 180 7.24 -7.79 -23.24
C GLN A 180 5.99 -8.64 -22.99
N MET A 181 5.43 -8.59 -21.77
CA MET A 181 4.20 -9.31 -21.42
C MET A 181 3.02 -8.87 -22.29
N LEU A 182 2.80 -7.56 -22.44
CA LEU A 182 1.74 -7.00 -23.29
C LEU A 182 2.01 -7.20 -24.79
N LYS A 183 3.27 -7.38 -25.21
CA LYS A 183 3.58 -7.73 -26.61
C LYS A 183 3.15 -9.17 -26.94
N ILE A 184 3.26 -10.09 -25.98
CA ILE A 184 2.92 -11.50 -26.17
C ILE A 184 1.41 -11.73 -25.91
N PHE A 185 0.87 -11.10 -24.87
CA PHE A 185 -0.52 -11.20 -24.44
C PHE A 185 -1.12 -9.79 -24.26
N PRO A 186 -1.53 -9.12 -25.37
CA PRO A 186 -1.93 -7.72 -25.33
C PRO A 186 -3.19 -7.43 -24.52
N ASP A 187 -4.13 -8.38 -24.48
CA ASP A 187 -5.42 -8.19 -23.82
C ASP A 187 -5.46 -8.75 -22.39
N PHE A 188 -4.35 -9.30 -21.88
CA PHE A 188 -4.31 -9.90 -20.55
C PHE A 188 -3.95 -8.84 -19.48
N PRO A 189 -4.77 -8.69 -18.41
CA PRO A 189 -4.58 -7.67 -17.39
C PRO A 189 -3.57 -8.12 -16.32
N PHE A 190 -2.28 -8.18 -16.66
CA PHE A 190 -1.23 -8.66 -15.73
C PHE A 190 -1.15 -7.86 -14.43
N HIS A 191 -1.58 -6.59 -14.42
CA HIS A 191 -1.61 -5.77 -13.22
C HIS A 191 -2.45 -6.38 -12.08
N ILE A 192 -3.44 -7.23 -12.43
CA ILE A 192 -4.25 -7.96 -11.44
C ILE A 192 -3.41 -8.81 -10.48
N PHE A 193 -2.23 -9.30 -10.90
CA PHE A 193 -1.37 -10.08 -10.02
C PHE A 193 -0.73 -9.23 -8.92
N VAL A 194 -0.41 -7.97 -9.23
CA VAL A 194 0.09 -7.01 -8.23
C VAL A 194 -1.02 -6.75 -7.20
N GLU A 195 -2.25 -6.47 -7.65
CA GLU A 195 -3.38 -6.20 -6.76
C GLU A 195 -3.80 -7.41 -5.93
N VAL A 196 -3.85 -8.60 -6.52
CA VAL A 196 -4.13 -9.84 -5.77
C VAL A 196 -3.02 -10.12 -4.76
N SER A 197 -1.77 -9.83 -5.10
CA SER A 197 -0.67 -10.00 -4.15
C SER A 197 -0.70 -8.98 -3.00
N SER A 198 -1.25 -7.77 -3.21
CA SER A 198 -1.40 -6.74 -2.17
C SER A 198 -2.52 -7.05 -1.17
N PHE A 199 -3.51 -7.87 -1.55
CA PHE A 199 -4.55 -8.37 -0.66
C PHE A 199 -3.98 -9.06 0.60
N PHE A 200 -2.99 -9.93 0.43
CA PHE A 200 -2.43 -10.72 1.52
C PHE A 200 -1.79 -9.89 2.64
N PRO A 201 -0.86 -8.95 2.37
CA PRO A 201 -0.31 -8.11 3.43
C PRO A 201 -1.40 -7.28 4.10
N ILE A 202 -2.34 -6.70 3.35
CA ILE A 202 -3.47 -5.94 3.91
C ILE A 202 -4.32 -6.81 4.85
N TYR A 203 -4.64 -8.03 4.45
CA TYR A 203 -5.39 -8.98 5.28
C TYR A 203 -4.65 -9.30 6.58
N PHE A 204 -3.36 -9.62 6.53
CA PHE A 204 -2.57 -9.94 7.73
C PHE A 204 -2.41 -8.72 8.65
N ILE A 205 -2.30 -7.51 8.08
CA ILE A 205 -2.30 -6.26 8.86
C ILE A 205 -3.63 -6.10 9.58
N CYS A 206 -4.76 -6.14 8.88
CA CYS A 206 -6.07 -5.98 9.49
C CYS A 206 -6.32 -7.05 10.56
N LYS A 207 -6.01 -8.32 10.27
CA LYS A 207 -6.14 -9.45 11.19
C LYS A 207 -5.27 -9.32 12.45
N SER A 208 -4.10 -8.68 12.34
CA SER A 208 -3.20 -8.47 13.49
C SER A 208 -3.69 -7.37 14.40
N PHE A 209 -4.27 -6.32 13.84
CA PHE A 209 -4.46 -5.06 14.52
C PHE A 209 -5.91 -4.73 14.88
N TYR A 210 -6.91 -5.38 14.29
CA TYR A 210 -8.32 -5.04 14.59
C TYR A 210 -8.69 -5.19 16.08
N SER A 211 -8.08 -6.15 16.78
CA SER A 211 -8.41 -6.46 18.16
C SER A 211 -7.54 -5.76 19.21
N LEU A 212 -6.52 -5.00 18.79
CA LEU A 212 -5.69 -4.21 19.70
C LEU A 212 -6.45 -2.97 20.19
#